data_AF-A0A5C7WZT4-F1
#
_entry.id   AF-A0A5C7WZT4-F1
#
_cell.length_a   1.000
_cell.length_b   1.000
_cell.length_c   1.000
_cell.angle_alpha   90.00
_cell.angle_beta   90.00
_cell.angle_gamma   90.00
#
_symmetry.space_group_name_H-M   'P 1'
#
loop_
_entity.id
_entity.type
_entity.pdbx_description
1 polymer ?
#
loop_
_entity_poly.entity_id
_entity_poly.type
_entity_poly.pdbx_seq_one_letter_code
_entity_poly.pdbx_strand_id
1 'polypeptide(L)'
;MIKINTGVMGLMAGLAISISLPAHAESALEYFTDSSGRYGGPSLEDQVALMDRDHNGFADVFEVRAYLEKQHGKGYQKELLDKWESSAQGKSCSTPFAKELYGDSTR
;
A
#
# COMPACT_ATOMS: atom_id res chain seq x y z
N MET A 1 -13.88 60.36 -2.49
CA MET A 1 -15.32 60.06 -2.70
C MET A 1 -15.48 59.59 -4.13
N ILE A 2 -15.66 58.28 -4.34
CA ILE A 2 -15.80 57.67 -5.67
C ILE A 2 -17.21 57.07 -5.73
N LYS A 3 -18.07 57.62 -6.60
CA LYS A 3 -19.41 57.11 -6.89
C LYS A 3 -19.28 56.00 -7.92
N ILE A 4 -19.63 54.77 -7.56
CA ILE A 4 -19.67 53.62 -8.47
C ILE A 4 -21.13 53.40 -8.86
N ASN A 5 -21.40 53.45 -10.16
CA ASN A 5 -22.73 53.44 -10.76
C ASN A 5 -23.28 52.00 -10.85
N THR A 6 -24.44 51.78 -10.23
CA THR A 6 -25.18 50.51 -10.17
C THR A 6 -25.87 50.21 -11.50
N GLY A 7 -25.09 49.91 -12.55
CA GLY A 7 -25.62 49.84 -13.92
C GLY A 7 -25.13 48.67 -14.78
N VAL A 8 -24.43 47.68 -14.22
CA VAL A 8 -23.98 46.50 -14.98
C VAL A 8 -24.23 45.23 -14.16
N MET A 9 -25.49 45.03 -13.78
CA MET A 9 -25.98 43.80 -13.13
C MET A 9 -26.94 43.11 -14.11
N GLY A 10 -26.39 42.68 -15.25
CA GLY A 10 -27.16 42.03 -16.29
C GLY A 10 -26.27 41.45 -17.36
N LEU A 11 -26.38 40.14 -17.54
CA LEU A 11 -25.93 39.39 -18.71
C LEU A 11 -24.47 38.88 -18.73
N MET A 12 -24.11 38.04 -17.76
CA MET A 12 -23.13 36.95 -17.98
C MET A 12 -23.67 35.63 -17.39
N ALA A 13 -24.97 35.39 -17.57
CA ALA A 13 -25.59 34.08 -17.37
C ALA A 13 -25.55 33.34 -18.71
N GLY A 14 -24.39 32.81 -19.07
CA GLY A 14 -24.23 32.11 -20.34
C GLY A 14 -22.82 31.59 -20.52
N LEU A 15 -22.69 30.26 -20.44
CA LEU A 15 -21.52 29.49 -20.86
C LEU A 15 -20.36 29.38 -19.85
N ALA A 16 -20.65 28.96 -18.62
CA ALA A 16 -19.74 28.09 -17.89
C ALA A 16 -20.22 26.64 -18.10
N ILE A 17 -19.99 26.09 -19.30
CA ILE A 17 -19.95 24.63 -19.46
C ILE A 17 -18.70 24.21 -18.70
N SER A 18 -18.92 23.82 -17.46
CA SER A 18 -17.95 23.14 -16.61
C SER A 18 -17.41 21.97 -17.43
N ILE A 19 -16.19 22.11 -17.94
CA ILE A 19 -15.44 20.98 -18.50
C ILE A 19 -15.08 20.14 -17.29
N SER A 20 -16.00 19.28 -16.85
CA SER A 20 -15.72 18.22 -15.90
C SER A 20 -14.84 17.22 -16.64
N LEU A 21 -13.52 17.44 -16.61
CA LEU A 21 -12.58 16.39 -16.96
C LEU A 21 -12.89 15.19 -16.04
N PRO A 22 -13.06 13.98 -16.58
CA PRO A 22 -13.00 12.81 -15.74
C PRO A 22 -11.60 12.80 -15.13
N ALA A 23 -11.51 13.05 -13.83
CA ALA A 23 -10.35 12.65 -13.06
C ALA A 23 -10.35 11.11 -13.10
N HIS A 24 -9.82 10.54 -14.18
CA HIS A 24 -9.52 9.12 -14.23
C HIS A 24 -8.56 8.87 -13.08
N ALA A 25 -9.05 8.15 -12.07
CA ALA A 25 -8.18 7.52 -11.11
C ALA A 25 -7.36 6.51 -11.91
N GLU A 26 -6.22 6.93 -12.45
CA GLU A 26 -5.24 6.02 -13.01
C GLU A 26 -4.98 4.99 -11.92
N SER A 27 -5.29 3.73 -12.21
CA SER A 27 -4.90 2.67 -11.31
C SER A 27 -3.37 2.68 -11.26
N ALA A 28 -2.78 2.47 -10.08
CA ALA A 28 -1.32 2.38 -9.97
C ALA A 28 -0.74 1.36 -10.98
N LEU A 29 -1.52 0.34 -11.34
CA LEU A 29 -1.17 -0.62 -12.37
C LEU A 29 -1.06 0.00 -13.77
N GLU A 30 -1.99 0.86 -14.19
CA GLU A 30 -1.93 1.58 -15.47
C GLU A 30 -0.72 2.50 -15.55
N TYR A 31 -0.38 3.19 -14.46
CA TYR A 31 0.83 4.02 -14.40
C TYR A 31 2.12 3.21 -14.64
N PHE A 32 2.14 1.95 -14.19
CA PHE A 32 3.27 1.04 -14.37
C PHE A 32 3.16 0.16 -15.61
N THR A 33 2.15 0.34 -16.47
CA THR A 33 1.96 -0.46 -17.67
C THR A 33 2.32 0.33 -18.92
N ASP A 34 3.17 -0.22 -19.78
CA ASP A 34 3.57 0.42 -21.02
C ASP A 34 2.42 0.46 -22.05
N SER A 35 2.60 1.20 -23.14
CA SER A 35 1.61 1.30 -24.22
C SER A 35 1.33 -0.02 -24.95
N SER A 36 2.10 -1.08 -24.66
CA SER A 36 1.89 -2.44 -25.17
C SER A 36 1.19 -3.36 -24.15
N GLY A 37 0.76 -2.83 -23.00
CA GLY A 37 0.07 -3.59 -21.96
C GLY A 37 1.02 -4.42 -21.08
N ARG A 38 2.33 -4.19 -21.14
CA ARG A 38 3.32 -4.90 -20.32
C ARG A 38 3.67 -4.08 -19.08
N TYR A 39 3.78 -4.73 -17.94
CA TYR A 39 4.25 -4.08 -16.71
C TYR A 39 5.71 -3.64 -16.89
N GLY A 40 5.94 -2.33 -16.84
CA GLY A 40 7.24 -1.67 -16.89
C GLY A 40 7.63 -1.00 -15.57
N GLY A 41 6.87 -1.24 -14.50
CA GLY A 41 7.22 -0.80 -13.15
C GLY A 41 8.41 -1.56 -12.57
N PRO A 42 8.96 -1.11 -11.42
CA PRO A 42 10.05 -1.81 -10.73
C PRO A 42 9.63 -3.25 -10.44
N SER A 43 10.46 -4.22 -10.82
CA SER A 43 10.10 -5.62 -10.64
C SER A 43 9.93 -5.94 -9.15
N LEU A 44 8.98 -6.82 -8.83
CA LEU A 44 8.82 -7.31 -7.46
C LEU A 44 10.08 -8.07 -7.01
N GLU A 45 10.72 -8.77 -7.94
CA GLU A 45 11.95 -9.52 -7.72
C GLU A 45 13.10 -8.61 -7.27
N ASP A 46 13.32 -7.49 -7.96
CA ASP A 46 14.36 -6.51 -7.58
C ASP A 46 14.06 -5.89 -6.21
N GLN A 47 12.78 -5.62 -5.91
CA GLN A 47 12.38 -5.09 -4.61
C GLN A 47 12.59 -6.09 -3.49
N VAL A 48 12.30 -7.37 -3.71
CA VAL A 48 12.58 -8.44 -2.75
C VAL A 48 14.08 -8.63 -2.56
N ALA A 49 14.87 -8.56 -3.62
CA ALA A 49 16.33 -8.63 -3.54
C ALA A 49 16.94 -7.45 -2.74
N LEU A 50 16.29 -6.29 -2.74
CA LEU A 50 16.69 -5.15 -1.91
C LEU A 50 16.29 -5.30 -0.43
N MET A 51 15.28 -6.12 -0.15
CA MET A 51 14.80 -6.42 1.21
C MET A 51 15.59 -7.55 1.86
N ASP A 52 15.90 -8.60 1.11
CA ASP A 52 16.64 -9.80 1.55
C ASP A 52 18.11 -9.45 1.86
N ARG A 53 18.42 -9.30 3.16
CA ARG A 53 19.75 -8.90 3.65
C ARG A 53 20.61 -10.09 4.00
N ASP A 54 20.00 -11.20 4.40
CA ASP A 54 20.71 -12.43 4.71
C ASP A 54 20.97 -13.30 3.47
N HIS A 55 20.43 -12.89 2.31
CA HIS A 55 20.59 -13.52 1.00
C HIS A 55 20.09 -14.97 0.99
N ASN A 56 19.04 -15.25 1.75
CA ASN A 56 18.43 -16.58 1.82
C ASN A 56 17.41 -16.83 0.70
N GLY A 57 17.12 -15.82 -0.13
CA GLY A 57 16.23 -15.90 -1.29
C GLY A 57 14.78 -15.45 -1.00
N PHE A 58 14.48 -14.94 0.20
CA PHE A 58 13.20 -14.34 0.53
C PHE A 58 13.37 -13.19 1.55
N ALA A 59 12.37 -12.31 1.63
CA ALA A 59 12.35 -11.25 2.63
C ALA A 59 11.49 -11.67 3.82
N ASP A 60 12.08 -11.76 5.01
CA ASP A 60 11.34 -12.04 6.24
C ASP A 60 10.57 -10.79 6.73
N VAL A 61 9.70 -10.97 7.74
CA VAL A 61 8.87 -9.86 8.25
C VAL A 61 9.70 -8.74 8.87
N PHE A 62 10.86 -9.07 9.48
CA PHE A 62 11.75 -8.09 10.08
C PHE A 62 12.52 -7.30 9.02
N GLU A 63 12.91 -7.95 7.93
CA GLU A 63 13.54 -7.36 6.76
C GLU A 63 12.59 -6.43 6.01
N VAL A 64 11.34 -6.87 5.81
CA VAL A 64 10.26 -6.04 5.26
C VAL A 64 10.03 -4.81 6.13
N ARG A 65 9.96 -4.97 7.46
CA ARG A 65 9.85 -3.83 8.37
C ARG A 65 11.03 -2.88 8.26
N ALA A 66 12.25 -3.40 8.30
CA ALA A 66 13.47 -2.60 8.21
C ALA A 66 13.54 -1.82 6.88
N TYR A 67 13.10 -2.44 5.78
CA TYR A 67 13.02 -1.80 4.48
C TYR A 67 11.96 -0.69 4.44
N LEU A 68 10.75 -0.96 4.92
CA LEU A 68 9.67 0.04 4.94
C LEU A 68 10.00 1.21 5.86
N GLU A 69 10.61 0.98 7.02
CA GLU A 69 11.06 2.04 7.93
C GLU A 69 12.21 2.86 7.32
N LYS A 70 13.06 2.26 6.49
CA LYS A 70 14.12 2.98 5.74
C LYS A 70 13.51 3.91 4.68
N GLN A 71 12.43 3.51 4.02
CA GLN A 71 11.79 4.30 2.95
C GLN A 71 10.87 5.40 3.49
N HIS A 72 10.07 5.09 4.52
CA HIS A 72 8.99 5.96 4.99
C HIS A 72 9.23 6.59 6.36
N GLY A 73 10.31 6.20 7.05
CA GLY A 73 10.65 6.67 8.38
C GLY A 73 10.26 5.68 9.50
N LYS A 74 10.81 5.93 10.68
CA LYS A 74 10.61 5.06 11.85
C LYS A 74 9.14 4.99 12.27
N GLY A 75 8.68 3.77 12.55
CA GLY A 75 7.31 3.54 13.02
C GLY A 75 6.26 3.55 11.90
N TYR A 76 6.67 3.53 10.63
CA TYR A 76 5.74 3.38 9.51
C TYR A 76 4.87 2.12 9.69
N GLN A 77 3.55 2.31 9.68
CA GLN A 77 2.56 1.25 9.88
C GLN A 77 2.85 0.31 11.07
N LYS A 78 3.39 0.87 12.16
CA LYS A 78 3.84 0.13 13.35
C LYS A 78 2.86 -0.95 13.81
N GLU A 79 1.58 -0.63 13.94
CA GLU A 79 0.54 -1.55 14.41
C GLU A 79 0.36 -2.76 13.49
N LEU A 80 0.42 -2.53 12.17
CA LEU A 80 0.33 -3.60 11.17
C LEU A 80 1.57 -4.48 11.20
N LEU A 81 2.75 -3.87 11.25
CA LEU A 81 4.03 -4.59 11.25
C LEU A 81 4.23 -5.35 12.57
N ASP A 82 3.83 -4.79 13.71
CA ASP A 82 3.82 -5.49 15.02
C ASP A 82 2.88 -6.71 14.97
N LYS A 83 1.73 -6.60 14.28
CA LYS A 83 0.83 -7.75 14.06
C LYS A 83 1.45 -8.80 13.15
N TRP A 84 2.17 -8.40 12.10
CA TRP A 84 2.85 -9.33 11.21
C TRP A 84 3.98 -10.06 11.93
N GLU A 85 4.80 -9.35 12.70
CA GLU A 85 5.87 -9.95 13.51
C GLU A 85 5.31 -10.92 14.55
N SER A 86 4.24 -10.54 15.25
CA SER A 86 3.58 -11.44 16.20
C SER A 86 2.90 -12.63 15.53
N SER A 87 2.46 -12.52 14.27
CA SER A 87 1.93 -13.64 13.50
C SER A 87 3.03 -14.58 13.01
N ALA A 88 4.21 -14.05 12.68
CA ALA A 88 5.38 -14.86 12.31
C ALA A 88 5.97 -15.59 13.53
N GLN A 89 5.93 -14.96 14.72
CA GLN A 89 6.37 -15.57 15.98
C GLN A 89 5.30 -16.50 16.58
N GLY A 90 4.02 -16.23 16.30
CA GLY A 90 2.88 -16.98 16.80
C GLY A 90 2.81 -18.34 16.12
N LYS A 91 3.00 -19.40 16.91
CA LYS A 91 2.79 -20.78 16.49
C LYS A 91 1.47 -20.89 15.73
N SER A 92 1.56 -21.23 14.44
CA SER A 92 0.48 -21.71 13.59
C SER A 92 -0.54 -22.43 14.47
N CYS A 93 -1.77 -21.91 14.47
CA CYS A 93 -2.90 -22.40 15.24
C CYS A 93 -2.73 -23.87 15.58
N SER A 94 -2.53 -24.16 16.88
CA SER A 94 -2.63 -25.51 17.42
C SER A 94 -3.95 -26.08 16.91
N THR A 95 -3.87 -26.90 15.88
CA THR A 95 -5.03 -27.61 15.38
C THR A 95 -5.56 -28.43 16.57
N PRO A 96 -6.88 -28.54 16.77
CA PRO A 96 -7.43 -29.33 17.88
C PRO A 96 -6.88 -30.77 17.90
N PHE A 97 -6.47 -31.26 16.73
CA PHE A 97 -5.86 -32.57 16.50
C PHE A 97 -4.46 -32.75 17.11
N ALA A 98 -3.70 -31.67 17.34
CA ALA A 98 -2.36 -31.76 17.94
C ALA A 98 -2.41 -32.18 19.42
N LYS A 99 -3.56 -32.04 20.08
CA LYS A 99 -3.75 -32.47 21.47
C LYS A 99 -4.08 -33.97 21.59
N GLU A 100 -4.68 -34.57 20.56
CA GLU A 100 -4.97 -36.01 20.50
C GLU A 100 -3.76 -36.84 20.08
N LEU A 101 -2.88 -36.33 19.21
CA LEU A 101 -1.69 -37.08 18.76
C LEU A 101 -0.59 -37.22 19.82
N TYR A 102 -0.54 -36.32 20.80
CA TYR A 102 0.38 -36.40 21.94
C TYR A 102 -0.34 -36.68 23.27
N GLY A 103 -1.61 -37.08 23.19
CA GLY A 103 -2.41 -37.53 24.32
C GLY A 103 -1.96 -38.90 24.80
N ASP A 104 -1.14 -38.90 25.85
CA ASP A 104 -0.93 -39.98 26.80
C ASP A 104 -0.25 -41.27 26.28
N SER A 105 1.08 -41.21 26.16
CA SER A 105 1.93 -42.39 26.37
C SER A 105 2.64 -42.25 27.72
N THR A 106 1.86 -42.28 28.82
CA THR A 106 2.39 -42.74 30.10
C THR A 106 1.76 -44.09 30.44
N ARG A 107 2.44 -45.15 30.01
CA ARG A 107 2.22 -46.51 30.53
C ARG A 107 3.55 -47.18 30.79
#